data_AF-A0A8T4DS04-F1
#
_entry.id   AF-A0A8T4DS04-F1
#
_cell.length_a   1.000
_cell.length_b   1.000
_cell.length_c   1.000
_cell.angle_alpha   90.00
_cell.angle_beta   90.00
_cell.angle_gamma   90.00
#
_symmetry.space_group_name_H-M   'P 1'
#
loop_
_entity.id
_entity.type
_entity.pdbx_description
1 polymer ?
#
loop_
_entity_poly.entity_id
_entity_poly.type
_entity_poly.pdbx_seq_one_letter_code
_entity_poly.pdbx_strand_id
1 'polypeptide(L)'
;MGKKHFFSAHSDLKTGFLCRFFLIIGCILFIFYAVEAAAHPLQLGDDTTGIVLAFSILFLGLGLISYFFSCQFAKLSKIAEEVEKDETLLDEEETETQP
;
A
#
# COMPACT_ATOMS: atom_id res chain seq x y z
N MET A 1 28.93 13.76 -10.46
CA MET A 1 27.90 14.58 -9.78
C MET A 1 26.62 13.77 -9.71
N GLY A 2 26.33 13.20 -8.54
CA GLY A 2 25.28 12.20 -8.36
C GLY A 2 23.89 12.76 -8.62
N LYS A 3 23.17 12.16 -9.59
CA LYS A 3 21.74 12.32 -9.76
C LYS A 3 21.07 11.69 -8.54
N LYS A 4 20.63 12.53 -7.61
CA LYS A 4 19.89 12.09 -6.42
C LYS A 4 18.53 11.54 -6.89
N HIS A 5 18.40 10.23 -7.02
CA HIS A 5 17.12 9.54 -7.21
C HIS A 5 16.31 9.60 -5.90
N PHE A 6 15.70 10.76 -5.63
CA PHE A 6 14.74 10.97 -4.55
C PHE A 6 13.36 10.35 -4.83
N PHE A 7 13.23 9.54 -5.89
CA PHE A 7 11.93 9.24 -6.50
C PHE A 7 11.30 7.88 -6.13
N SER A 8 12.04 6.97 -5.48
CA SER A 8 11.50 5.64 -5.15
C SER A 8 11.07 5.48 -3.68
N ALA A 9 11.89 5.92 -2.72
CA ALA A 9 11.59 5.67 -1.31
C ALA A 9 10.48 6.56 -0.71
N HIS A 10 10.34 7.81 -1.18
CA HIS A 10 9.41 8.77 -0.58
C HIS A 10 7.95 8.56 -1.01
N SER A 11 7.71 8.00 -2.21
CA SER A 11 6.38 7.62 -2.68
C SER A 11 5.89 6.31 -2.04
N ASP A 12 6.81 5.36 -1.80
CA ASP A 12 6.51 4.07 -1.18
C ASP A 12 6.15 4.21 0.31
N LEU A 13 6.92 5.02 1.05
CA LEU A 13 6.65 5.30 2.48
C LEU A 13 5.26 5.93 2.70
N LYS A 14 4.84 6.84 1.82
CA LYS A 14 3.55 7.54 1.94
C LYS A 14 2.38 6.63 1.56
N THR A 15 2.56 5.82 0.52
CA THR A 15 1.52 4.90 0.01
C THR A 15 1.32 3.72 0.96
N GLY A 16 2.39 3.12 1.47
CA GLY A 16 2.32 2.05 2.45
C GLY A 16 1.74 2.48 3.80
N PHE A 17 2.07 3.69 4.27
CA PHE A 17 1.51 4.24 5.51
C PHE A 17 0.01 4.53 5.38
N LEU A 18 -0.42 5.19 4.30
CA LEU A 18 -1.83 5.47 4.04
C LEU A 18 -2.65 4.20 3.85
N CYS A 19 -2.11 3.20 3.17
CA CYS A 19 -2.74 1.90 3.00
C CYS A 19 -3.01 1.20 4.34
N ARG A 20 -1.98 1.11 5.21
CA ARG A 20 -2.14 0.54 6.55
C ARG A 20 -3.16 1.33 7.38
N PHE A 21 -3.15 2.65 7.27
CA PHE A 21 -4.11 3.53 7.95
C PHE A 21 -5.56 3.23 7.53
N PHE A 22 -5.84 3.14 6.23
CA PHE A 22 -7.18 2.83 5.72
C PHE A 22 -7.65 1.42 6.12
N LEU A 23 -6.75 0.43 6.09
CA LEU A 23 -7.07 -0.93 6.54
C LEU A 23 -7.40 -0.97 8.04
N ILE A 24 -6.60 -0.30 8.87
CA ILE A 24 -6.83 -0.25 10.33
C ILE A 24 -8.18 0.42 10.63
N ILE A 25 -8.49 1.56 9.99
CA ILE A 25 -9.77 2.24 10.17
C ILE A 25 -10.93 1.37 9.70
N GLY A 26 -10.80 0.71 8.55
CA GLY A 26 -11.81 -0.21 8.04
C GLY A 26 -12.07 -1.37 8.99
N CYS A 27 -11.02 -1.95 9.60
CA CYS A 27 -11.14 -2.99 10.60
C CYS A 27 -11.82 -2.50 11.89
N ILE A 28 -11.46 -1.30 12.38
CA ILE A 28 -12.08 -0.72 13.58
C ILE A 28 -13.58 -0.50 13.35
N LEU A 29 -13.96 0.09 12.21
CA LEU A 29 -15.37 0.28 11.84
C LEU A 29 -16.11 -1.05 11.74
N PHE A 30 -15.45 -2.09 11.22
CA PHE A 30 -16.06 -3.41 11.07
C PHE A 30 -16.29 -4.08 12.43
N ILE A 31 -15.33 -3.96 13.35
CA ILE A 31 -15.49 -4.44 14.73
C ILE A 31 -16.64 -3.69 15.41
N PHE A 32 -16.72 -2.38 15.21
CA PHE A 32 -17.79 -1.56 15.78
C PHE A 32 -19.16 -2.02 15.26
N TYR A 33 -19.29 -2.27 13.96
CA TYR A 33 -20.48 -2.85 13.36
C TYR A 33 -20.79 -4.25 13.92
N ALA A 34 -19.80 -5.12 14.04
CA ALA A 34 -20.00 -6.49 14.54
C ALA A 34 -20.45 -6.51 16.00
N VAL A 35 -19.90 -5.63 16.84
CA VAL A 35 -20.33 -5.45 18.23
C VAL A 35 -21.74 -4.88 18.28
N GLU A 36 -22.05 -3.89 17.42
CA GLU A 36 -23.40 -3.33 17.34
C GLU A 36 -24.44 -4.38 16.92
N ALA A 37 -24.12 -5.20 15.92
CA ALA A 37 -25.00 -6.26 15.44
C ALA A 37 -25.18 -7.41 16.46
N ALA A 38 -24.17 -7.71 17.27
CA ALA A 38 -24.22 -8.82 18.22
C ALA A 38 -24.88 -8.46 19.56
N ALA A 39 -24.63 -7.25 20.06
CA ALA A 39 -25.05 -6.85 21.40
C ALA A 39 -26.05 -5.68 21.42
N HIS A 40 -26.34 -5.05 20.28
CA HIS A 40 -27.15 -3.82 20.17
C HIS A 40 -26.92 -2.80 21.31
N PRO A 41 -25.66 -2.50 21.70
CA PRO A 41 -25.37 -1.63 22.83
C PRO A 41 -25.83 -0.19 22.61
N LEU A 42 -25.87 0.30 21.37
CA LEU A 42 -26.26 1.68 21.06
C LEU A 42 -27.67 1.82 20.48
N GLN A 43 -28.36 0.70 20.16
CA GLN A 43 -29.65 0.70 19.47
C GLN A 43 -29.66 1.65 18.26
N LEU A 44 -28.57 1.66 17.49
CA LEU A 44 -28.47 2.47 16.30
C LEU A 44 -29.59 2.09 15.32
N GLY A 45 -30.28 3.10 14.77
CA GLY A 45 -31.31 2.87 13.76
C GLY A 45 -30.72 2.20 12.52
N ASP A 46 -31.51 1.35 11.87
CA ASP A 46 -31.08 0.52 10.72
C ASP A 46 -30.36 1.33 9.63
N ASP A 47 -30.82 2.56 9.34
CA ASP A 47 -30.19 3.44 8.36
C ASP A 47 -28.74 3.80 8.75
N THR A 48 -28.48 4.05 10.03
CA THR A 48 -27.14 4.42 10.50
C THR A 48 -26.21 3.22 10.50
N THR A 49 -26.72 2.07 10.92
CA THR A 49 -26.01 0.79 10.90
C THR A 49 -25.62 0.40 9.47
N GLY A 50 -26.53 0.59 8.51
CA GLY A 50 -26.26 0.39 7.07
C GLY A 50 -25.19 1.33 6.52
N ILE A 51 -25.19 2.61 6.90
CA ILE A 51 -24.16 3.57 6.51
C ILE A 51 -22.78 3.16 7.06
N VAL A 52 -22.71 2.79 8.35
CA VAL A 52 -21.45 2.34 8.98
C VAL A 52 -20.90 1.11 8.27
N LEU A 53 -21.77 0.13 7.93
CA LEU A 53 -21.37 -1.04 7.18
C LEU A 53 -20.83 -0.68 5.78
N ALA A 54 -21.53 0.18 5.04
CA ALA A 54 -21.13 0.60 3.70
C ALA A 54 -19.75 1.28 3.73
N PHE A 55 -19.52 2.20 4.67
CA PHE A 55 -18.21 2.83 4.84
C PHE A 55 -17.13 1.81 5.23
N SER A 56 -17.46 0.86 6.11
CA SER A 56 -16.51 -0.19 6.51
C SER A 56 -16.05 -1.03 5.32
N ILE A 57 -16.98 -1.42 4.44
CA ILE A 57 -16.68 -2.18 3.22
C ILE A 57 -15.84 -1.33 2.26
N LEU A 58 -16.21 -0.06 2.05
CA LEU A 58 -15.46 0.85 1.18
C LEU A 58 -14.02 1.02 1.66
N PHE A 59 -13.81 1.30 2.95
CA PHE A 59 -12.46 1.50 3.50
C PHE A 59 -11.62 0.22 3.49
N LEU A 60 -12.21 -0.95 3.80
CA LEU A 60 -11.51 -2.22 3.68
C LEU A 60 -11.16 -2.54 2.23
N GLY A 61 -12.09 -2.35 1.30
CA GLY A 61 -11.88 -2.58 -0.12
C GLY A 61 -10.80 -1.67 -0.70
N LEU A 62 -10.89 -0.36 -0.47
CA LEU A 62 -9.87 0.61 -0.87
C LEU A 62 -8.51 0.28 -0.23
N GLY A 63 -8.49 -0.05 1.06
CA GLY A 63 -7.28 -0.44 1.77
C GLY A 63 -6.60 -1.67 1.16
N LEU A 64 -7.37 -2.72 0.87
CA LEU A 64 -6.88 -3.96 0.24
C LEU A 64 -6.37 -3.73 -1.19
N ILE A 65 -7.10 -2.96 -1.99
CA ILE A 65 -6.71 -2.63 -3.36
C ILE A 65 -5.42 -1.80 -3.36
N SER A 66 -5.34 -0.77 -2.52
CA SER A 66 -4.12 0.03 -2.36
C SER A 66 -2.96 -0.80 -1.84
N TYR A 67 -3.20 -1.77 -0.95
CA TYR A 67 -2.17 -2.71 -0.48
C TYR A 67 -1.61 -3.54 -1.62
N PHE A 68 -2.50 -4.11 -2.43
CA PHE A 68 -2.12 -4.93 -3.57
C PHE A 68 -1.28 -4.13 -4.56
N PHE A 69 -1.71 -2.92 -4.93
CA PHE A 69 -0.93 -2.06 -5.80
C PHE A 69 0.43 -1.69 -5.20
N SER A 70 0.50 -1.37 -3.90
CA SER A 70 1.77 -1.05 -3.23
C SER A 70 2.76 -2.22 -3.32
N CYS A 71 2.30 -3.44 -3.07
CA CYS A 71 3.15 -4.63 -3.24
C CYS A 71 3.60 -4.84 -4.69
N GLN A 72 2.73 -4.60 -5.66
CA GLN A 72 3.07 -4.74 -7.08
C GLN A 72 4.07 -3.68 -7.53
N PHE A 73 3.92 -2.43 -7.09
CA PHE A 73 4.89 -1.37 -7.36
C PHE A 73 6.25 -1.65 -6.71
N ALA A 74 6.28 -2.15 -5.48
CA ALA A 74 7.53 -2.53 -4.83
C ALA A 74 8.29 -3.61 -5.60
N LYS A 75 7.58 -4.61 -6.14
CA LYS A 75 8.17 -5.65 -7.00
C LYS A 75 8.72 -5.07 -8.30
N LEU A 76 7.97 -4.18 -8.96
CA LEU A 76 8.42 -3.53 -10.18
C LEU A 76 9.64 -2.63 -9.94
N SER A 77 9.67 -1.89 -8.84
CA SER A 77 10.84 -1.08 -8.46
C SER A 77 12.06 -1.96 -8.25
N LYS A 78 11.90 -3.11 -7.60
CA LYS A 78 13.01 -4.04 -7.36
C LYS A 78 13.55 -4.63 -8.67
N ILE A 79 12.66 -5.01 -9.59
CA ILE A 79 13.05 -5.51 -10.92
C ILE A 79 13.79 -4.42 -11.71
N ALA A 80 13.30 -3.18 -11.68
CA ALA A 80 13.96 -2.07 -12.36
C ALA A 80 15.37 -1.81 -11.78
N GLU A 81 15.51 -1.88 -10.45
CA GLU A 81 16.81 -1.75 -9.77
C GLU A 81 17.76 -2.90 -10.11
N GLU A 82 17.27 -4.14 -10.22
CA GLU A 82 18.07 -5.30 -10.65
C GLU A 82 18.56 -5.15 -12.10
N VAL A 83 17.69 -4.71 -13.02
CA VAL A 83 18.05 -4.48 -14.43
C VAL A 83 19.08 -3.35 -14.58
N GLU A 84 18.89 -2.22 -13.88
CA GLU A 84 19.84 -1.09 -13.90
C GLU A 84 21.22 -1.51 -13.37
N LYS A 85 21.23 -2.44 -12.40
CA LYS A 85 22.48 -2.98 -11.83
C LYS A 85 23.18 -4.00 -12.73
N ASP A 86 22.42 -4.79 -13.49
CA ASP A 86 22.97 -5.75 -14.45
C ASP A 86 23.60 -5.01 -15.66
N GLU A 87 22.96 -3.95 -16.15
CA GLU A 87 23.52 -3.12 -17.23
C GLU A 87 24.82 -2.41 -16.81
N THR A 88 24.88 -1.90 -15.57
CA THR A 88 26.10 -1.25 -15.06
C THR A 88 27.27 -2.21 -14.86
N LEU A 89 27.03 -3.48 -14.55
CA LEU A 89 28.08 -4.50 -14.45
C LEU A 89 28.64 -4.90 -15.83
N LEU A 90 27.81 -4.91 -16.87
CA LEU A 90 28.24 -5.21 -18.24
C LEU A 90 29.09 -4.07 -18.84
N ASP A 91 28.74 -2.81 -18.55
CA ASP A 91 29.54 -1.65 -18.99
C ASP A 91 30.91 -1.59 -18.26
N GLU A 92 31.01 -2.00 -16.99
CA GLU A 92 32.28 -2.06 -16.26
C GLU A 92 33.23 -3.16 -16.81
N GLU A 93 32.71 -4.33 -17.20
CA GLU A 93 33.52 -5.40 -17.83
C GLU A 93 34.05 -5.01 -19.23
N GLU A 94 33.30 -4.24 -20.03
CA GLU A 94 33.79 -3.76 -21.33
C GLU A 94 34.92 -2.71 -21.19
N THR A 95 35.00 -2.02 -20.04
CA THR A 95 35.99 -0.95 -19.85
C THR A 95 37.34 -1.47 -19.32
N GLU A 96 37.38 -2.60 -18.60
CA GLU A 96 38.66 -3.24 -18.19
C GLU A 96 39.33 -4.05 -19.32
N THR A 97 38.65 -4.24 -20.46
CA THR A 97 39.14 -5.06 -21.57
C THR A 97 39.69 -4.25 -22.76
N GLN A 98 39.90 -2.93 -22.61
CA GLN A 98 40.66 -2.15 -23.60
C GLN A 98 42.11 -1.92 -23.13
N PRO A 99 43.12 -2.25 -23.97
CA PRO A 99 44.56 -2.28 -23.62
C PRO A 99 45.21 -0.91 -23.40
#